data_AF-A0A973J9P0-F1
#
_entry.id   AF-A0A973J9P0-F1
#
_cell.length_a   1.000
_cell.length_b   1.000
_cell.length_c   1.000
_cell.angle_alpha   90.00
_cell.angle_beta   90.00
_cell.angle_gamma   90.00
#
_symmetry.space_group_name_H-M   'P 1'
#
loop_
_entity.id
_entity.type
_entity.pdbx_description
1 polymer ?
#
loop_
_entity_poly.entity_id
_entity_poly.type
_entity_poly.pdbx_seq_one_letter_code
_entity_poly.pdbx_strand_id
1 'polypeptide(L)'
;MAKLIEFVMVLSMQRYSQDFFSQAEAEVRKEVPNFRLHIFEDADVQRRTADVDAAISRCSCLFASLITIADTTDLLVPMIQRYDPPIVFAFESVPEVMGLTKVGGYAMGKGGGGMPKPVQNVARLLVGNREEDAYLGYVKLQKITSKLVNFLPGKRLADFRNWTNVGNYWNTRSIANAANMFKLILREYCGLPKLHVDPPVEIPNYGFAHPDAPKYFAKPEEFEKWEKERFAAKSSAKVAKGAKGAKASGPPEYIGTVAVLSFRAHILTGTQYPHEVTRALEAAGLRVLPIFVMGIESHVVVREWLMRMGVDLLISTMGFPLVGGPAGSSKAGLTVSVARDLLTKLDVPYMVATPLFVQDEDNWREHGVGPIQATIMYALPEMDGAVAPVVLGGMRGSEIGTVPDRLARMSEIARNFVRLRQTANRDKKVAIVVYNYPPGQGNTATAALLDVPASLIALLDRMKAAGYTVGDFPRDPAQLARCLDGSIRADAPE
;
A
#
# COMPACT_ATOMS: atom_id res chain seq x y z
N MET A 1 1.53 20.91 41.91
CA MET A 1 1.08 20.24 40.68
C MET A 1 2.31 19.92 39.83
N ALA A 2 2.41 18.71 39.25
CA ALA A 2 3.47 18.42 38.30
C ALA A 2 3.33 19.33 37.07
N LYS A 3 4.43 19.89 36.58
CA LYS A 3 4.46 20.77 35.39
C LYS A 3 3.95 19.98 34.18
N LEU A 4 3.07 20.57 33.37
CA LEU A 4 2.57 19.93 32.14
C LEU A 4 3.74 19.69 31.16
N ILE A 5 3.80 18.51 30.54
CA ILE A 5 4.78 18.19 29.48
C ILE A 5 4.00 18.02 28.18
N GLU A 6 4.20 18.95 27.25
CA GLU A 6 3.44 19.02 26.01
C GLU A 6 4.31 18.65 24.82
N PHE A 7 3.90 17.64 24.07
CA PHE A 7 4.48 17.33 22.77
C PHE A 7 3.54 17.83 21.67
N VAL A 8 4.12 18.35 20.61
CA VAL A 8 3.40 18.80 19.41
C VAL A 8 3.82 17.94 18.24
N MET A 9 2.86 17.46 17.47
CA MET A 9 3.07 16.72 16.23
C MET A 9 2.40 17.47 15.09
N VAL A 10 3.14 17.72 14.02
CA VAL A 10 2.59 18.21 12.74
C VAL A 10 2.79 17.11 11.71
N LEU A 11 1.69 16.51 11.27
CA LEU A 11 1.66 15.32 10.42
C LEU A 11 0.96 15.65 9.10
N SER A 12 1.74 15.83 8.03
CA SER A 12 1.21 16.11 6.70
C SER A 12 0.78 14.83 5.99
N MET A 13 -0.32 14.90 5.22
CA MET A 13 -0.91 13.79 4.46
C MET A 13 -1.24 12.50 5.27
N GLN A 14 -1.41 12.60 6.60
CA GLN A 14 -1.56 11.44 7.50
C GLN A 14 -2.84 11.51 8.38
N ARG A 15 -3.93 12.07 7.84
CA ARG A 15 -5.18 12.34 8.58
C ARG A 15 -5.76 11.15 9.35
N TYR A 16 -5.57 9.95 8.82
CA TYR A 16 -6.00 8.69 9.45
C TYR A 16 -5.18 8.28 10.70
N SER A 17 -4.14 9.03 11.08
CA SER A 17 -3.23 8.66 12.19
C SER A 17 -3.56 9.32 13.53
N GLN A 18 -4.54 10.24 13.60
CA GLN A 18 -4.86 10.96 14.84
C GLN A 18 -5.30 10.02 15.97
N ASP A 19 -6.22 9.11 15.68
CA ASP A 19 -6.74 8.17 16.68
C ASP A 19 -5.64 7.25 17.20
N PHE A 20 -4.76 6.78 16.31
CA PHE A 20 -3.59 5.98 16.65
C PHE A 20 -2.67 6.66 17.69
N PHE A 21 -2.33 7.93 17.50
CA PHE A 21 -1.46 8.66 18.43
C PHE A 21 -2.19 9.08 19.71
N SER A 22 -3.50 9.29 19.65
CA SER A 22 -4.33 9.52 20.83
C SER A 22 -4.36 8.30 21.75
N GLN A 23 -4.46 7.10 21.18
CA GLN A 23 -4.34 5.84 21.92
C GLN A 23 -2.93 5.67 22.53
N ALA A 24 -1.88 6.05 21.80
CA ALA A 24 -0.52 6.05 22.33
C ALA A 24 -0.31 7.05 23.48
N GLU A 25 -0.90 8.26 23.40
CA GLU A 25 -0.92 9.22 24.50
C GLU A 25 -1.59 8.63 25.75
N ALA A 26 -2.75 7.96 25.58
CA ALA A 26 -3.47 7.32 26.67
C ALA A 26 -2.62 6.27 27.40
N GLU A 27 -1.84 5.46 26.66
CA GLU A 27 -0.90 4.50 27.25
C GLU A 27 0.21 5.18 28.06
N VAL A 28 0.80 6.26 27.55
CA VAL A 28 1.84 7.02 28.28
C VAL A 28 1.27 7.65 29.55
N ARG A 29 0.03 8.15 29.49
CA ARG A 29 -0.63 8.84 30.62
C ARG A 29 -0.98 7.94 31.80
N LYS A 30 -0.97 6.61 31.62
CA LYS A 30 -1.06 5.65 32.74
C LYS A 30 0.11 5.78 33.71
N GLU A 31 1.28 6.17 33.22
CA GLU A 31 2.51 6.35 34.02
C GLU A 31 2.90 7.82 34.18
N VAL A 32 2.54 8.68 33.21
CA VAL A 32 2.86 10.13 33.20
C VAL A 32 1.59 10.97 33.03
N PRO A 33 0.76 11.16 34.09
CA PRO A 33 -0.57 11.77 33.97
C PRO A 33 -0.60 13.22 33.44
N ASN A 34 0.52 13.93 33.56
CA ASN A 34 0.75 15.31 33.09
C ASN A 34 1.30 15.40 31.65
N PHE A 35 1.45 14.28 30.94
CA PHE A 35 1.79 14.27 29.52
C PHE A 35 0.59 14.67 28.67
N ARG A 36 0.80 15.49 27.64
CA ARG A 36 -0.22 15.86 26.64
C ARG A 36 0.39 15.84 25.25
N LEU A 37 -0.40 15.39 24.28
CA LEU A 37 -0.04 15.37 22.87
C LEU A 37 -1.00 16.27 22.08
N HIS A 38 -0.45 17.17 21.28
CA HIS A 38 -1.21 17.99 20.34
C HIS A 38 -0.86 17.56 18.93
N ILE A 39 -1.85 17.19 18.12
CA ILE A 39 -1.65 16.69 16.76
C ILE A 39 -2.31 17.68 15.80
N PHE A 40 -1.56 18.11 14.79
CA PHE A 40 -2.01 19.04 13.76
C PHE A 40 -1.71 18.48 12.37
N GLU A 41 -2.57 18.81 11.41
CA GLU A 41 -2.41 18.49 9.99
C GLU A 41 -2.14 19.75 9.16
N ASP A 42 -1.89 19.59 7.86
CA ASP A 42 -1.70 20.72 6.93
C ASP A 42 -2.82 21.76 7.02
N ALA A 43 -4.07 21.29 7.08
CA ALA A 43 -5.24 22.14 7.20
C ALA A 43 -5.25 22.93 8.52
N ASP A 44 -4.76 22.37 9.62
CA ASP A 44 -4.66 23.08 10.89
C ASP A 44 -3.57 24.15 10.84
N VAL A 45 -2.42 23.86 10.24
CA VAL A 45 -1.33 24.85 10.07
C VAL A 45 -1.82 26.08 9.30
N GLN A 46 -2.67 25.88 8.30
CA GLN A 46 -3.20 26.95 7.45
C GLN A 46 -4.44 27.64 8.04
N ARG A 47 -5.37 26.90 8.66
CA ARG A 47 -6.68 27.43 9.10
C ARG A 47 -6.72 27.77 10.59
N ARG A 48 -5.90 27.10 11.38
CA ARG A 48 -5.79 27.25 12.85
C ARG A 48 -4.36 27.66 13.24
N THR A 49 -3.74 28.46 12.40
CA THR A 49 -2.34 28.92 12.53
C THR A 49 -2.00 29.43 13.93
N ALA A 50 -2.91 30.19 14.56
CA ALA A 50 -2.72 30.70 15.91
C ALA A 50 -2.66 29.60 16.99
N ASP A 51 -3.46 28.55 16.87
CA ASP A 51 -3.46 27.42 17.81
C ASP A 51 -2.13 26.65 17.69
N VAL A 52 -1.67 26.44 16.45
CA VAL A 52 -0.42 25.73 16.15
C VAL A 52 0.78 26.53 16.68
N ASP A 53 0.84 27.83 16.39
CA ASP A 53 1.88 28.74 16.86
C ASP A 53 1.94 28.76 18.40
N ALA A 54 0.76 28.87 19.05
CA ALA A 54 0.66 28.83 20.50
C ALA A 54 1.13 27.47 21.07
N ALA A 55 0.80 26.34 20.43
CA ALA A 55 1.24 25.02 20.87
C ALA A 55 2.75 24.85 20.76
N ILE A 56 3.35 25.30 19.65
CA ILE A 56 4.80 25.25 19.43
C ILE A 56 5.54 26.10 20.48
N SER A 57 5.03 27.29 20.82
CA SER A 57 5.69 28.20 21.77
C SER A 57 5.90 27.64 23.18
N ARG A 58 5.10 26.63 23.57
CA ARG A 58 5.16 26.01 24.91
C ARG A 58 5.58 24.54 24.90
N CYS A 59 5.79 23.95 23.73
CA CYS A 59 6.07 22.53 23.63
C CYS A 59 7.45 22.16 24.20
N SER A 60 7.52 20.99 24.83
CA SER A 60 8.79 20.38 25.27
C SER A 60 9.46 19.61 24.14
N CYS A 61 8.68 19.10 23.19
CA CYS A 61 9.16 18.40 22.01
C CYS A 61 8.23 18.70 20.83
N LEU A 62 8.82 18.97 19.67
CA LEU A 62 8.14 19.06 18.39
C LEU A 62 8.51 17.88 17.51
N PHE A 63 7.50 17.29 16.87
CA PHE A 63 7.64 16.26 15.85
C PHE A 63 7.02 16.77 14.55
N ALA A 64 7.78 16.76 13.45
CA ALA A 64 7.31 17.16 12.14
C ALA A 64 7.57 16.04 11.14
N SER A 65 6.55 15.59 10.41
CA SER A 65 6.71 14.51 9.44
C SER A 65 5.90 14.72 8.16
N LEU A 66 6.49 14.30 7.04
CA LEU A 66 5.95 14.44 5.69
C LEU A 66 5.60 15.88 5.31
N ILE A 67 6.26 16.87 5.92
CA ILE A 67 6.03 18.29 5.58
C ILE A 67 6.67 18.54 4.20
N THR A 68 5.85 18.41 3.16
CA THR A 68 6.27 18.52 1.76
C THR A 68 5.47 19.55 0.97
N ILE A 69 4.41 20.08 1.56
CA ILE A 69 3.58 21.14 0.96
C ILE A 69 4.25 22.49 1.24
N ALA A 70 4.41 23.31 0.20
CA ALA A 70 5.06 24.61 0.28
C ALA A 70 4.35 25.51 1.32
N ASP A 71 3.04 25.67 1.21
CA ASP A 71 2.25 26.52 2.12
C ASP A 71 2.41 26.10 3.60
N THR A 72 2.40 24.80 3.89
CA THR A 72 2.64 24.29 5.26
C THR A 72 4.07 24.60 5.70
N THR A 73 5.05 24.41 4.82
CA THR A 73 6.47 24.68 5.10
C THR A 73 6.73 26.15 5.40
N ASP A 74 6.18 27.04 4.58
CA ASP A 74 6.36 28.49 4.66
C ASP A 74 5.79 29.08 5.95
N LEU A 75 4.73 28.47 6.49
CA LEU A 75 4.16 28.84 7.79
C LEU A 75 4.90 28.20 8.96
N LEU A 76 5.20 26.90 8.87
CA LEU A 76 5.72 26.13 10.00
C LEU A 76 7.18 26.46 10.31
N VAL A 77 8.05 26.58 9.30
CA VAL A 77 9.49 26.82 9.51
C VAL A 77 9.74 28.11 10.32
N PRO A 78 9.13 29.27 10.02
CA PRO A 78 9.28 30.47 10.83
C PRO A 78 8.79 30.30 12.27
N MET A 79 7.71 29.54 12.53
CA MET A 79 7.24 29.29 13.90
C MET A 79 8.27 28.51 14.70
N ILE A 80 8.83 27.45 14.11
CA ILE A 80 9.85 26.60 14.76
C ILE A 80 11.10 27.42 15.05
N GLN A 81 11.57 28.22 14.08
CA GLN A 81 12.74 29.06 14.26
C GLN A 81 12.53 30.17 15.29
N ARG A 82 11.33 30.75 15.36
CA ARG A 82 10.98 31.80 16.32
C ARG A 82 11.02 31.30 17.77
N TYR A 83 10.42 30.15 18.04
CA TYR A 83 10.28 29.64 19.40
C TYR A 83 11.41 28.68 19.81
N ASP A 84 12.19 28.21 18.85
CA ASP A 84 13.30 27.27 19.03
C ASP A 84 13.00 26.11 19.99
N PRO A 85 11.99 25.24 19.70
CA PRO A 85 11.58 24.18 20.60
C PRO A 85 12.77 23.36 21.13
N PRO A 86 12.79 22.96 22.42
CA PRO A 86 13.97 22.34 23.02
C PRO A 86 14.42 21.07 22.31
N ILE A 87 13.46 20.32 21.76
CA ILE A 87 13.65 19.07 21.04
C ILE A 87 12.82 19.13 19.76
N VAL A 88 13.43 18.83 18.62
CA VAL A 88 12.78 18.79 17.31
C VAL A 88 13.20 17.51 16.60
N PHE A 89 12.21 16.67 16.28
CA PHE A 89 12.36 15.54 15.37
C PHE A 89 11.69 15.89 14.04
N ALA A 90 12.46 15.96 12.96
CA ALA A 90 11.93 16.15 11.61
C ALA A 90 12.27 14.94 10.73
N PHE A 91 11.25 14.22 10.27
CA PHE A 91 11.41 13.00 9.46
C PHE A 91 10.64 13.09 8.15
N GLU A 92 11.23 12.63 7.05
CA GLU A 92 10.55 12.47 5.75
C GLU A 92 9.96 13.78 5.19
N SER A 93 10.50 14.93 5.58
CA SER A 93 10.06 16.26 5.16
C SER A 93 11.05 16.89 4.16
N VAL A 94 10.74 18.08 3.63
CA VAL A 94 11.69 18.84 2.79
C VAL A 94 12.99 19.18 3.55
N PRO A 95 14.13 19.37 2.86
CA PRO A 95 15.43 19.62 3.50
C PRO A 95 15.43 20.75 4.53
N GLU A 96 14.65 21.80 4.28
CA GLU A 96 14.48 22.96 5.15
C GLU A 96 13.91 22.55 6.51
N VAL A 97 12.91 21.67 6.52
CA VAL A 97 12.27 21.15 7.75
C VAL A 97 13.17 20.11 8.41
N MET A 98 13.77 19.19 7.63
CA MET A 98 14.70 18.19 8.18
C MET A 98 15.90 18.83 8.87
N GLY A 99 16.41 19.95 8.33
CA GLY A 99 17.50 20.73 8.89
C GLY A 99 17.21 21.32 10.28
N LEU A 100 15.94 21.41 10.69
CA LEU A 100 15.52 21.86 12.02
C LEU A 100 15.67 20.78 13.11
N THR A 101 16.02 19.53 12.74
CA THR A 101 16.22 18.44 13.70
C THR A 101 17.25 18.82 14.77
N LYS A 102 16.83 18.74 16.05
CA LYS A 102 17.60 19.09 17.24
C LYS A 102 17.24 18.13 18.39
N VAL A 103 18.17 17.27 18.78
CA VAL A 103 17.97 16.22 19.81
C VAL A 103 19.17 16.23 20.74
N GLY A 104 19.04 16.83 21.92
CA GLY A 104 20.17 17.00 22.84
C GLY A 104 21.35 17.72 22.17
N GLY A 105 22.52 17.08 22.14
CA GLY A 105 23.71 17.57 21.44
C GLY A 105 23.80 17.20 19.94
N TYR A 106 22.79 16.52 19.38
CA TYR A 106 22.71 16.20 17.96
C TYR A 106 21.82 17.21 17.23
N ALA A 107 22.31 17.75 16.11
CA ALA A 107 21.55 18.63 15.23
C ALA A 107 21.92 18.36 13.76
N MET A 108 20.96 18.47 12.85
CA MET A 108 21.16 18.17 11.43
C MET A 108 21.59 19.40 10.61
N GLY A 109 21.16 20.62 11.00
CA GLY A 109 21.46 21.88 10.29
C GLY A 109 22.61 22.71 10.90
N LYS A 110 23.42 23.30 10.01
CA LYS A 110 24.61 24.18 10.25
C LYS A 110 25.81 23.51 10.95
N GLY A 111 26.80 23.09 10.15
CA GLY A 111 28.21 23.02 10.58
C GLY A 111 28.72 21.72 11.22
N GLY A 112 28.51 20.57 10.58
CA GLY A 112 29.33 19.37 10.86
C GLY A 112 28.70 18.33 11.79
N GLY A 113 27.59 17.72 11.34
CA GLY A 113 26.93 16.59 12.00
C GLY A 113 26.37 15.56 11.01
N GLY A 114 27.07 15.31 9.89
CA GLY A 114 26.72 14.19 9.01
C GLY A 114 26.87 12.84 9.73
N MET A 115 26.29 11.77 9.17
CA MET A 115 26.42 10.39 9.68
C MET A 115 27.88 10.11 10.10
N PRO A 116 28.14 9.48 11.25
CA PRO A 116 29.50 9.15 11.69
C PRO A 116 30.28 8.42 10.59
N LYS A 117 31.59 8.68 10.46
CA LYS A 117 32.45 8.08 9.40
C LYS A 117 32.29 6.55 9.25
N PRO A 118 32.18 5.74 10.33
CA PRO A 118 31.94 4.31 10.21
C PRO A 118 30.63 3.96 9.49
N VAL A 119 29.59 4.77 9.70
CA VAL A 119 28.28 4.60 9.05
C VAL A 119 28.35 4.95 7.56
N GLN A 120 29.09 6.00 7.21
CA GLN A 120 29.32 6.39 5.81
C GLN A 120 30.03 5.29 5.01
N ASN A 121 30.92 4.52 5.64
CA ASN A 121 31.65 3.43 4.99
C ASN A 121 30.74 2.21 4.74
N VAL A 122 29.88 1.87 5.70
CA VAL A 122 28.88 0.79 5.54
C VAL A 122 27.84 1.15 4.48
N ALA A 123 27.44 2.42 4.40
CA ALA A 123 26.53 2.93 3.36
C ALA A 123 27.05 2.67 1.94
N ARG A 124 28.35 2.89 1.71
CA ARG A 124 28.97 2.66 0.39
C ARG A 124 29.03 1.19 -0.02
N LEU A 125 29.04 0.27 0.94
CA LEU A 125 29.13 -1.18 0.69
C LEU A 125 27.76 -1.84 0.43
N LEU A 126 26.67 -1.25 0.92
CA LEU A 126 25.32 -1.83 0.84
C LEU A 126 24.53 -1.39 -0.39
N VAL A 127 24.94 -0.32 -1.07
CA VAL A 127 24.35 0.13 -2.33
C VAL A 127 25.00 -0.67 -3.47
N GLY A 128 24.45 -1.84 -3.77
CA GLY A 128 24.81 -2.62 -4.96
C GLY A 128 24.30 -2.01 -6.27
N ASN A 129 24.72 -2.56 -7.41
CA ASN A 129 24.42 -2.09 -8.79
C ASN A 129 22.94 -2.19 -9.26
N ARG A 130 21.95 -2.28 -8.35
CA ARG A 130 20.51 -2.33 -8.69
C ARG A 130 19.80 -1.15 -8.05
N GLU A 131 19.53 -0.12 -8.84
CA GLU A 131 19.00 1.16 -8.36
C GLU A 131 17.59 1.06 -7.79
N GLU A 132 16.76 0.13 -8.28
CA GLU A 132 15.42 -0.13 -7.73
C GLU A 132 15.46 -0.66 -6.28
N ASP A 133 16.57 -1.29 -5.89
CA ASP A 133 16.81 -1.77 -4.54
C ASP A 133 17.62 -0.74 -3.70
N ALA A 134 18.01 0.40 -4.26
CA ALA A 134 18.87 1.38 -3.57
C ALA A 134 18.20 1.96 -2.32
N TYR A 135 16.90 2.26 -2.39
CA TYR A 135 16.15 2.73 -1.23
C TYR A 135 15.96 1.61 -0.18
N LEU A 136 15.71 0.37 -0.61
CA LEU A 136 15.68 -0.79 0.29
C LEU A 136 17.05 -1.01 0.96
N GLY A 137 18.14 -0.79 0.22
CA GLY A 137 19.51 -0.77 0.72
C GLY A 137 19.73 0.32 1.78
N TYR A 138 19.16 1.51 1.58
CA TYR A 138 19.17 2.59 2.56
C TYR A 138 18.40 2.25 3.84
N VAL A 139 17.22 1.64 3.73
CA VAL A 139 16.45 1.17 4.91
C VAL A 139 17.21 0.05 5.66
N LYS A 140 17.85 -0.88 4.95
CA LYS A 140 18.72 -1.90 5.55
C LYS A 140 19.94 -1.27 6.23
N LEU A 141 20.53 -0.24 5.62
CA LEU A 141 21.62 0.54 6.20
C LEU A 141 21.17 1.20 7.51
N GLN A 142 19.99 1.82 7.57
CA GLN A 142 19.48 2.40 8.81
C GLN A 142 19.35 1.34 9.93
N LYS A 143 18.83 0.14 9.62
CA LYS A 143 18.74 -0.97 10.59
C LYS A 143 20.11 -1.50 11.05
N ILE A 144 21.09 -1.53 10.16
CA ILE A 144 22.47 -1.92 10.50
C ILE A 144 23.14 -0.83 11.34
N THR A 145 22.92 0.43 10.96
CA THR A 145 23.42 1.61 11.67
C THR A 145 22.88 1.65 13.09
N SER A 146 21.58 1.43 13.28
CA SER A 146 20.97 1.42 14.62
C SER A 146 21.53 0.32 15.52
N LYS A 147 21.78 -0.88 14.98
CA LYS A 147 22.44 -1.97 15.73
C LYS A 147 23.88 -1.64 16.09
N LEU A 148 24.65 -1.03 15.17
CA LEU A 148 26.05 -0.66 15.41
C LEU A 148 26.19 0.49 16.42
N VAL A 149 25.30 1.48 16.36
CA VAL A 149 25.36 2.68 17.22
C VAL A 149 25.07 2.37 18.68
N ASN A 150 24.35 1.28 18.99
CA ASN A 150 24.13 0.82 20.37
C ASN A 150 25.42 0.51 21.14
N PHE A 151 26.54 0.24 20.45
CA PHE A 151 27.81 -0.16 21.04
C PHE A 151 28.85 0.97 21.16
N LEU A 152 28.54 2.20 20.75
CA LEU A 152 29.53 3.29 20.71
C LEU A 152 29.42 4.24 21.93
N PRO A 153 30.52 4.57 22.64
CA PRO A 153 30.51 5.44 23.82
C PRO A 153 30.56 6.95 23.49
N GLY A 154 29.94 7.78 24.34
CA GLY A 154 30.04 9.25 24.32
C GLY A 154 28.69 9.99 24.24
N LYS A 155 28.57 11.16 24.88
CA LYS A 155 27.29 11.90 25.04
C LYS A 155 26.65 12.34 23.70
N ARG A 156 27.44 12.90 22.77
CA ARG A 156 26.97 13.28 21.42
C ARG A 156 26.53 12.06 20.59
N LEU A 157 27.11 10.90 20.89
CA LEU A 157 26.80 9.63 20.25
C LEU A 157 25.53 9.00 20.85
N ALA A 158 25.28 9.21 22.16
CA ALA A 158 24.04 8.83 22.83
C ALA A 158 22.82 9.59 22.27
N ASP A 159 22.97 10.88 21.99
CA ASP A 159 21.89 11.67 21.38
C ASP A 159 21.60 11.26 19.93
N PHE A 160 22.65 10.97 19.14
CA PHE A 160 22.49 10.39 17.80
C PHE A 160 21.83 9.01 17.84
N ARG A 161 22.19 8.18 18.83
CA ARG A 161 21.54 6.89 19.08
C ARG A 161 20.07 7.06 19.42
N ASN A 162 19.73 8.00 20.30
CA ASN A 162 18.36 8.29 20.67
C ASN A 162 17.55 8.80 19.47
N TRP A 163 18.12 9.67 18.63
CA TRP A 163 17.52 10.08 17.36
C TRP A 163 17.23 8.88 16.44
N THR A 164 18.20 8.00 16.29
CA THR A 164 18.04 6.77 15.49
C THR A 164 16.99 5.84 16.08
N ASN A 165 16.94 5.68 17.41
CA ASN A 165 15.96 4.83 18.09
C ASN A 165 14.55 5.39 18.02
N VAL A 166 14.37 6.72 18.16
CA VAL A 166 13.09 7.39 17.89
C VAL A 166 12.65 7.13 16.45
N GLY A 167 13.57 7.24 15.48
CA GLY A 167 13.30 6.86 14.09
C GLY A 167 12.88 5.39 13.94
N ASN A 168 13.47 4.46 14.69
CA ASN A 168 13.06 3.06 14.65
C ASN A 168 11.64 2.84 15.18
N TYR A 169 11.26 3.45 16.31
CA TYR A 169 9.89 3.40 16.79
C TYR A 169 8.92 4.05 15.80
N TRP A 170 9.31 5.21 15.25
CA TRP A 170 8.53 5.94 14.24
C TRP A 170 8.21 5.07 13.01
N ASN A 171 9.21 4.36 12.50
CA ASN A 171 9.08 3.51 11.32
C ASN A 171 8.37 2.17 11.61
N THR A 172 8.28 1.76 12.88
CA THR A 172 7.57 0.56 13.32
C THR A 172 6.27 0.93 14.02
N ARG A 173 5.29 1.43 13.26
CA ARG A 173 4.02 1.92 13.82
C ARG A 173 3.26 0.83 14.57
N SER A 174 3.20 0.96 15.89
CA SER A 174 2.24 0.31 16.77
C SER A 174 1.98 1.23 17.96
N ILE A 175 0.84 1.08 18.62
CA ILE A 175 0.54 1.87 19.83
C ILE A 175 1.66 1.68 20.87
N ALA A 176 2.16 0.46 21.05
CA ALA A 176 3.26 0.15 21.94
C ALA A 176 4.56 0.87 21.56
N ASN A 177 4.92 0.88 20.27
CA ASN A 177 6.12 1.57 19.80
C ASN A 177 5.99 3.09 19.89
N ALA A 178 4.82 3.65 19.56
CA ALA A 178 4.57 5.09 19.69
C ALA A 178 4.61 5.52 21.17
N ALA A 179 4.00 4.74 22.08
CA ALA A 179 4.10 4.99 23.51
C ALA A 179 5.55 4.93 23.99
N ASN A 180 6.31 3.89 23.63
CA ASN A 180 7.72 3.77 24.01
C ASN A 180 8.62 4.82 23.35
N MET A 181 8.28 5.32 22.16
CA MET A 181 8.93 6.48 21.54
C MET A 181 8.79 7.72 22.42
N PHE A 182 7.57 8.03 22.87
CA PHE A 182 7.32 9.16 23.76
C PHE A 182 8.01 8.95 25.11
N LYS A 183 7.94 7.75 25.70
CA LYS A 183 8.65 7.42 26.95
C LYS A 183 10.16 7.57 26.81
N LEU A 184 10.76 7.20 25.68
CA LEU A 184 12.18 7.41 25.42
C LEU A 184 12.53 8.91 25.46
N ILE A 185 11.76 9.75 24.78
CA ILE A 185 12.00 11.20 24.76
C ILE A 185 11.82 11.79 26.17
N LEU A 186 10.76 11.39 26.86
CA LEU A 186 10.46 11.81 28.23
C LEU A 186 11.59 11.45 29.21
N ARG A 187 12.13 10.23 29.09
CA ARG A 187 13.20 9.71 29.94
C ARG A 187 14.50 10.47 29.75
N GLU A 188 14.91 10.65 28.50
CA GLU A 188 16.22 11.19 28.14
C GLU A 188 16.27 12.72 28.20
N TYR A 189 15.15 13.39 27.91
CA TYR A 189 15.14 14.84 27.67
C TYR A 189 14.12 15.63 28.50
N CYS A 190 13.17 14.99 29.20
CA CYS A 190 12.16 15.68 30.02
C CYS A 190 12.28 15.40 31.52
N GLY A 191 13.42 14.87 31.98
CA GLY A 191 13.72 14.71 33.41
C GLY A 191 12.99 13.55 34.09
N LEU A 192 12.61 12.51 33.34
CA LEU A 192 11.96 11.30 33.86
C LEU A 192 12.87 10.06 33.75
N PRO A 193 14.08 10.05 34.35
CA PRO A 193 15.12 9.04 34.08
C PRO A 193 14.76 7.61 34.51
N LYS A 194 13.75 7.45 35.38
CA LYS A 194 13.28 6.14 35.87
C LYS A 194 12.17 5.54 35.01
N LEU A 195 11.71 6.24 33.98
CA LEU A 195 10.65 5.75 33.10
C LEU A 195 11.15 4.52 32.32
N HIS A 196 10.41 3.42 32.42
CA HIS A 196 10.74 2.22 31.68
C HIS A 196 10.41 2.41 30.19
N VAL A 197 11.28 1.89 29.32
CA VAL A 197 11.11 1.97 27.87
C VAL A 197 11.46 0.60 27.29
N ASP A 198 10.45 -0.09 26.76
CA ASP A 198 10.66 -1.35 26.07
C ASP A 198 11.30 -1.11 24.71
N PRO A 199 12.18 -2.00 24.21
CA PRO A 199 12.78 -1.87 22.89
C PRO A 199 11.72 -1.88 21.77
N PRO A 200 12.04 -1.34 20.57
CA PRO A 200 11.11 -1.35 19.44
C PRO A 200 10.65 -2.77 19.12
N VAL A 201 9.34 -2.98 19.12
CA VAL A 201 8.71 -4.20 18.61
C VAL A 201 8.86 -4.18 17.11
N GLU A 202 9.73 -5.02 16.57
CA GLU A 202 9.95 -5.10 15.13
C GLU A 202 8.70 -5.65 14.44
N ILE A 203 8.11 -4.81 13.59
CA ILE A 203 7.07 -5.23 12.66
C ILE A 203 7.73 -5.37 11.29
N PRO A 204 7.56 -6.51 10.59
CA PRO A 204 8.12 -6.73 9.26
C PRO A 204 7.80 -5.56 8.32
N ASN A 205 8.71 -5.22 7.39
CA ASN A 205 8.45 -4.17 6.39
C ASN A 205 7.41 -4.64 5.36
N TYR A 206 7.40 -5.94 5.11
CA TYR A 206 6.40 -6.62 4.31
C TYR A 206 6.16 -8.01 4.90
N GLY A 207 4.99 -8.57 4.66
CA GLY A 207 4.55 -9.81 5.30
C GLY A 207 3.09 -10.10 5.02
N PHE A 208 2.52 -11.05 5.74
CA PHE A 208 1.13 -11.44 5.62
C PHE A 208 0.32 -10.96 6.81
N ALA A 209 -0.84 -10.34 6.55
CA ALA A 209 -1.78 -9.87 7.55
C ALA A 209 -3.19 -10.38 7.23
N HIS A 210 -3.55 -11.51 7.84
CA HIS A 210 -4.87 -12.12 7.65
C HIS A 210 -5.78 -11.82 8.86
N PRO A 211 -7.07 -11.49 8.68
CA PRO A 211 -7.98 -11.13 9.79
C PRO A 211 -8.15 -12.23 10.87
N ASP A 212 -8.10 -13.51 10.49
CA ASP A 212 -8.12 -14.63 11.44
C ASP A 212 -6.76 -14.93 12.12
N ALA A 213 -5.67 -14.26 11.72
CA ALA A 213 -4.34 -14.58 12.23
C ALA A 213 -4.06 -13.87 13.57
N PRO A 214 -3.43 -14.54 14.53
CA PRO A 214 -3.09 -13.92 15.83
C PRO A 214 -1.90 -12.96 15.74
N LYS A 215 -1.19 -12.95 14.62
CA LYS A 215 0.01 -12.15 14.38
C LYS A 215 0.26 -11.95 12.89
N TYR A 216 1.17 -11.03 12.57
CA TYR A 216 1.74 -10.91 11.24
C TYR A 216 2.80 -12.00 10.98
N PHE A 217 2.90 -12.45 9.73
CA PHE A 217 3.93 -13.41 9.31
C PHE A 217 4.95 -12.73 8.41
N ALA A 218 6.23 -12.83 8.77
CA ALA A 218 7.30 -12.20 8.01
C ALA A 218 7.75 -13.03 6.80
N LYS A 219 7.36 -14.31 6.75
CA LYS A 219 7.82 -15.28 5.76
C LYS A 219 6.67 -16.11 5.21
N PRO A 220 6.69 -16.47 3.91
CA PRO A 220 5.69 -17.33 3.29
C PRO A 220 5.48 -18.67 4.02
N GLU A 221 6.57 -19.31 4.45
CA GLU A 221 6.51 -20.64 5.06
C GLU A 221 5.76 -20.63 6.40
N GLU A 222 5.88 -19.52 7.16
CA GLU A 222 5.15 -19.33 8.41
C GLU A 222 3.66 -19.09 8.17
N PHE A 223 3.33 -18.30 7.14
CA PHE A 223 1.95 -18.04 6.75
C PHE A 223 1.25 -19.31 6.26
N GLU A 224 1.88 -20.08 5.37
CA GLU A 224 1.34 -21.33 4.82
C GLU A 224 1.15 -22.39 5.90
N LYS A 225 2.06 -22.45 6.89
CA LYS A 225 1.91 -23.34 8.04
C LYS A 225 0.65 -22.96 8.85
N TRP A 226 0.51 -21.69 9.21
CA TRP A 226 -0.65 -21.20 9.94
C TRP A 226 -1.96 -21.38 9.16
N GLU A 227 -1.94 -21.15 7.85
CA GLU A 227 -3.09 -21.35 6.97
C GLU A 227 -3.59 -22.80 7.02
N LYS A 228 -2.69 -23.78 6.94
CA LYS A 228 -3.03 -25.21 7.09
C LYS A 228 -3.64 -25.52 8.46
N GLU A 229 -3.07 -24.96 9.53
CA GLU A 229 -3.57 -25.12 10.90
C GLU A 229 -4.97 -24.51 11.08
N ARG A 230 -5.21 -23.33 10.50
CA ARG A 230 -6.52 -22.65 10.50
C ARG A 230 -7.61 -23.52 9.88
N PHE A 231 -7.34 -24.20 8.77
CA PHE A 231 -8.31 -25.10 8.15
C PHE A 231 -8.55 -26.37 8.97
N ALA A 232 -7.50 -26.98 9.53
CA ALA A 232 -7.63 -28.15 10.39
C ALA A 232 -8.50 -27.84 11.64
N ALA A 233 -8.33 -26.66 12.24
CA ALA A 233 -9.12 -26.21 13.38
C ALA A 233 -10.60 -25.98 13.01
N LYS A 234 -10.89 -25.31 11.87
CA LYS A 234 -12.27 -25.10 11.39
C LYS A 234 -13.00 -26.42 11.11
N SER A 235 -12.31 -27.40 10.53
CA SER A 235 -12.86 -28.73 10.28
C SER A 235 -13.17 -29.47 11.57
N SER A 236 -12.27 -29.40 12.56
CA SER A 236 -12.48 -30.02 13.88
C SER A 236 -13.66 -29.41 14.64
N ALA A 237 -13.83 -28.08 14.57
CA ALA A 237 -14.97 -27.38 15.18
C ALA A 237 -16.32 -27.72 14.52
N LYS A 238 -16.37 -27.96 13.20
CA LYS A 238 -17.58 -28.42 12.50
C LYS A 238 -17.97 -29.84 12.91
N VAL A 239 -17.00 -30.74 13.08
CA VAL A 239 -17.23 -32.11 13.56
C VAL A 239 -17.79 -32.10 14.99
N ALA A 240 -17.22 -31.26 15.87
CA ALA A 240 -17.68 -31.13 17.26
C ALA A 240 -19.13 -30.61 17.38
N LYS A 241 -19.62 -29.83 16.40
CA LYS A 241 -21.01 -29.31 16.35
C LYS A 241 -22.03 -30.29 15.75
N GLY A 242 -21.73 -31.60 15.70
CA GLY A 242 -22.73 -32.63 15.41
C GLY A 242 -23.01 -32.90 13.93
N ALA A 243 -22.18 -32.40 13.01
CA ALA A 243 -22.22 -32.79 11.60
C ALA A 243 -21.70 -34.24 11.42
N LYS A 244 -22.53 -35.23 11.79
CA LYS A 244 -22.22 -36.65 11.61
C LYS A 244 -21.96 -36.95 10.13
N GLY A 245 -20.73 -37.35 9.80
CA GLY A 245 -20.30 -37.69 8.44
C GLY A 245 -19.30 -36.73 7.78
N ALA A 246 -18.93 -35.62 8.44
CA ALA A 246 -17.90 -34.73 7.92
C ALA A 246 -16.50 -35.40 8.02
N LYS A 247 -16.01 -35.95 6.90
CA LYS A 247 -14.55 -36.17 6.71
C LYS A 247 -13.84 -34.86 7.03
N ALA A 248 -12.62 -34.94 7.57
CA ALA A 248 -11.76 -33.75 7.74
C ALA A 248 -11.70 -33.00 6.40
N SER A 249 -12.49 -31.95 6.25
CA SER A 249 -12.43 -31.14 5.04
C SER A 249 -11.07 -30.47 5.06
N GLY A 250 -10.30 -30.61 3.97
CA GLY A 250 -9.13 -29.78 3.76
C GLY A 250 -9.51 -28.29 3.71
N PRO A 251 -8.62 -27.41 3.23
CA PRO A 251 -9.04 -26.09 2.78
C PRO A 251 -10.30 -26.20 1.89
N PRO A 252 -11.18 -25.17 1.86
CA PRO A 252 -12.20 -25.06 0.82
C PRO A 252 -11.57 -25.35 -0.55
N GLU A 253 -12.31 -25.98 -1.45
CA GLU A 253 -11.84 -26.13 -2.83
C GLU A 253 -11.82 -24.72 -3.46
N TYR A 254 -10.66 -24.08 -3.35
CA TYR A 254 -10.43 -22.78 -3.92
C TYR A 254 -10.28 -22.94 -5.42
N ILE A 255 -10.94 -22.08 -6.18
CA ILE A 255 -10.78 -22.06 -7.62
C ILE A 255 -9.46 -21.40 -8.04
N GLY A 256 -8.59 -20.98 -7.12
CA GLY A 256 -7.30 -20.36 -7.43
C GLY A 256 -6.80 -19.46 -6.31
N THR A 257 -5.57 -18.98 -6.46
CA THR A 257 -4.86 -18.16 -5.47
C THR A 257 -4.70 -16.72 -5.95
N VAL A 258 -5.09 -15.76 -5.12
CA VAL A 258 -4.99 -14.32 -5.39
C VAL A 258 -4.05 -13.68 -4.38
N ALA A 259 -3.06 -12.94 -4.87
CA ALA A 259 -2.26 -12.06 -4.03
C ALA A 259 -2.89 -10.68 -3.94
N VAL A 260 -2.99 -10.14 -2.72
CA VAL A 260 -3.50 -8.79 -2.46
C VAL A 260 -2.40 -7.99 -1.81
N LEU A 261 -1.96 -6.90 -2.46
CA LEU A 261 -0.98 -5.96 -1.91
C LEU A 261 -1.70 -4.81 -1.20
N SER A 262 -1.34 -4.56 0.06
CA SER A 262 -1.87 -3.48 0.89
C SER A 262 -0.75 -2.64 1.48
N PHE A 263 -1.04 -1.38 1.78
CA PHE A 263 -0.11 -0.54 2.50
C PHE A 263 0.05 -1.03 3.94
N ARG A 264 1.31 -1.22 4.35
CA ARG A 264 1.67 -1.53 5.74
C ARG A 264 1.12 -0.47 6.69
N ALA A 265 1.21 0.81 6.33
CA ALA A 265 0.66 1.88 7.16
C ALA A 265 -0.80 1.63 7.55
N HIS A 266 -1.62 1.18 6.59
CA HIS A 266 -3.06 0.93 6.80
C HIS A 266 -3.33 -0.31 7.65
N ILE A 267 -2.50 -1.36 7.50
CA ILE A 267 -2.57 -2.54 8.38
C ILE A 267 -2.23 -2.17 9.83
N LEU A 268 -1.22 -1.32 10.02
CA LEU A 268 -0.71 -0.98 11.35
C LEU A 268 -1.54 0.06 12.08
N THR A 269 -2.24 0.93 11.35
CA THR A 269 -3.23 1.84 11.94
C THR A 269 -4.57 1.16 12.20
N GLY A 270 -4.72 -0.13 11.88
CA GLY A 270 -5.94 -0.90 12.19
C GLY A 270 -7.11 -0.61 11.27
N THR A 271 -6.87 -0.08 10.06
CA THR A 271 -7.95 0.13 9.09
C THR A 271 -8.58 -1.21 8.69
N GLN A 272 -9.90 -1.21 8.49
CA GLN A 272 -10.65 -2.45 8.28
C GLN A 272 -10.65 -2.93 6.82
N TYR A 273 -10.52 -2.02 5.85
CA TYR A 273 -10.66 -2.37 4.42
C TYR A 273 -9.77 -3.52 3.93
N PRO A 274 -8.50 -3.70 4.37
CA PRO A 274 -7.68 -4.81 3.89
C PRO A 274 -8.24 -6.18 4.35
N HIS A 275 -8.85 -6.19 5.53
CA HIS A 275 -9.54 -7.37 6.06
C HIS A 275 -10.83 -7.63 5.30
N GLU A 276 -11.61 -6.59 4.99
CA GLU A 276 -12.85 -6.70 4.22
C GLU A 276 -12.59 -7.21 2.80
N VAL A 277 -11.55 -6.72 2.13
CA VAL A 277 -11.07 -7.23 0.83
C VAL A 277 -10.72 -8.71 0.92
N THR A 278 -9.95 -9.09 1.94
CA THR A 278 -9.57 -10.50 2.18
C THR A 278 -10.81 -11.38 2.33
N ARG A 279 -11.78 -10.95 3.15
CA ARG A 279 -13.04 -11.69 3.37
C ARG A 279 -13.88 -11.80 2.12
N ALA A 280 -14.01 -10.73 1.35
CA ALA A 280 -14.82 -10.72 0.13
C ALA A 280 -14.27 -11.71 -0.91
N LEU A 281 -12.95 -11.76 -1.07
CA LEU A 281 -12.28 -12.71 -1.96
C LEU A 281 -12.38 -14.15 -1.45
N GLU A 282 -12.17 -14.40 -0.15
CA GLU A 282 -12.39 -15.73 0.45
C GLU A 282 -13.82 -16.22 0.24
N ALA A 283 -14.81 -15.34 0.42
CA ALA A 283 -16.23 -15.64 0.20
C ALA A 283 -16.56 -15.92 -1.28
N ALA A 284 -15.77 -15.38 -2.21
CA ALA A 284 -15.86 -15.67 -3.64
C ALA A 284 -15.18 -16.99 -4.05
N GLY A 285 -14.67 -17.78 -3.10
CA GLY A 285 -14.04 -19.08 -3.36
C GLY A 285 -12.58 -18.97 -3.79
N LEU A 286 -11.89 -17.90 -3.43
CA LEU A 286 -10.48 -17.66 -3.76
C LEU A 286 -9.59 -17.84 -2.52
N ARG A 287 -8.44 -18.48 -2.70
CA ARG A 287 -7.38 -18.47 -1.68
C ARG A 287 -6.72 -17.10 -1.72
N VAL A 288 -6.58 -16.43 -0.58
CA VAL A 288 -6.02 -15.08 -0.53
C VAL A 288 -4.66 -15.09 0.15
N LEU A 289 -3.67 -14.46 -0.49
CA LEU A 289 -2.40 -14.09 0.11
C LEU A 289 -2.46 -12.58 0.47
N PRO A 290 -2.88 -12.21 1.70
CA PRO A 290 -3.06 -10.82 2.10
C PRO A 290 -1.72 -10.22 2.53
N ILE A 291 -1.00 -9.68 1.56
CA ILE A 291 0.36 -9.19 1.73
C ILE A 291 0.34 -7.68 1.99
N PHE A 292 1.11 -7.25 2.98
CA PHE A 292 1.38 -5.83 3.20
C PHE A 292 2.82 -5.49 2.84
N VAL A 293 3.05 -4.26 2.39
CA VAL A 293 4.37 -3.70 2.03
C VAL A 293 4.46 -2.24 2.47
N MET A 294 5.66 -1.65 2.61
CA MET A 294 5.75 -0.21 2.91
C MET A 294 5.31 0.65 1.71
N GLY A 295 5.35 0.10 0.51
CA GLY A 295 4.97 0.74 -0.75
C GLY A 295 6.03 0.62 -1.83
N ILE A 296 7.25 0.29 -1.44
CA ILE A 296 8.40 0.17 -2.35
C ILE A 296 8.90 -1.25 -2.50
N GLU A 297 8.51 -2.19 -1.63
CA GLU A 297 8.99 -3.58 -1.66
C GLU A 297 8.11 -4.53 -2.49
N SER A 298 7.08 -4.01 -3.17
CA SER A 298 6.15 -4.82 -3.96
C SER A 298 6.88 -5.65 -5.03
N HIS A 299 7.93 -5.10 -5.65
CA HIS A 299 8.74 -5.81 -6.64
C HIS A 299 9.54 -6.97 -6.04
N VAL A 300 9.98 -6.82 -4.78
CA VAL A 300 10.64 -7.90 -4.02
C VAL A 300 9.65 -9.02 -3.74
N VAL A 301 8.45 -8.68 -3.27
CA VAL A 301 7.37 -9.65 -3.01
C VAL A 301 7.01 -10.42 -4.27
N VAL A 302 6.81 -9.73 -5.40
CA VAL A 302 6.51 -10.37 -6.69
C VAL A 302 7.61 -11.33 -7.10
N ARG A 303 8.87 -10.86 -7.08
CA ARG A 303 10.04 -11.61 -7.53
C ARG A 303 10.37 -12.82 -6.66
N GLU A 304 10.32 -12.65 -5.34
CA GLU A 304 10.87 -13.62 -4.39
C GLU A 304 9.78 -14.52 -3.79
N TRP A 305 8.53 -14.05 -3.70
CA TRP A 305 7.45 -14.79 -3.07
C TRP A 305 6.42 -15.28 -4.10
N LEU A 306 5.80 -14.37 -4.85
CA LEU A 306 4.64 -14.73 -5.67
C LEU A 306 4.98 -15.71 -6.80
N MET A 307 6.14 -15.56 -7.44
CA MET A 307 6.64 -16.50 -8.45
C MET A 307 6.79 -17.93 -7.91
N ARG A 308 7.20 -18.07 -6.64
CA ARG A 308 7.41 -19.37 -5.98
C ARG A 308 6.12 -19.96 -5.42
N MET A 309 5.27 -19.11 -4.85
CA MET A 309 4.02 -19.55 -4.21
C MET A 309 2.95 -19.94 -5.24
N GLY A 310 3.05 -19.44 -6.47
CA GLY A 310 2.06 -19.66 -7.51
C GLY A 310 0.79 -18.86 -7.23
N VAL A 311 0.49 -17.90 -8.09
CA VAL A 311 -0.73 -17.09 -8.02
C VAL A 311 -1.40 -17.06 -9.38
N ASP A 312 -2.70 -16.83 -9.38
CA ASP A 312 -3.54 -16.73 -10.57
C ASP A 312 -3.94 -15.28 -10.88
N LEU A 313 -3.80 -14.38 -9.90
CA LEU A 313 -4.15 -12.96 -10.00
C LEU A 313 -3.35 -12.15 -8.95
N LEU A 314 -2.92 -10.96 -9.33
CA LEU A 314 -2.37 -9.95 -8.43
C LEU A 314 -3.34 -8.77 -8.33
N ILE A 315 -3.71 -8.38 -7.11
CA ILE A 315 -4.54 -7.20 -6.83
C ILE A 315 -3.73 -6.21 -6.00
N SER A 316 -3.59 -4.97 -6.45
CA SER A 316 -3.06 -3.86 -5.65
C SER A 316 -4.18 -3.02 -5.08
N THR A 317 -4.16 -2.81 -3.76
CA THR A 317 -5.06 -1.89 -3.03
C THR A 317 -4.35 -0.62 -2.59
N MET A 318 -3.13 -0.39 -3.09
CA MET A 318 -2.29 0.74 -2.70
C MET A 318 -2.52 1.97 -3.57
N GLY A 319 -2.93 1.80 -4.83
CA GLY A 319 -3.08 2.93 -5.75
C GLY A 319 -1.74 3.61 -6.09
N PHE A 320 -0.67 2.83 -6.29
CA PHE A 320 0.62 3.30 -6.77
C PHE A 320 1.24 2.27 -7.72
N PRO A 321 2.23 2.67 -8.54
CA PRO A 321 3.02 1.75 -9.33
C PRO A 321 3.63 0.62 -8.51
N LEU A 322 3.78 -0.54 -9.14
CA LEU A 322 4.35 -1.74 -8.54
C LEU A 322 5.83 -1.54 -8.16
N VAL A 323 6.59 -0.81 -8.97
CA VAL A 323 8.01 -0.52 -8.73
C VAL A 323 8.18 0.95 -8.38
N GLY A 324 8.88 1.23 -7.29
CA GLY A 324 9.15 2.61 -6.81
C GLY A 324 8.05 3.20 -5.94
N GLY A 325 6.81 2.68 -6.00
CA GLY A 325 5.71 3.14 -5.16
C GLY A 325 5.47 4.65 -5.29
N PRO A 326 5.06 5.35 -4.20
CA PRO A 326 4.91 6.81 -4.22
C PRO A 326 6.20 7.59 -4.50
N ALA A 327 7.38 6.99 -4.27
CA ALA A 327 8.67 7.66 -4.43
C ALA A 327 9.14 7.71 -5.89
N GLY A 328 8.57 6.88 -6.77
CA GLY A 328 8.98 6.78 -8.17
C GLY A 328 10.45 6.35 -8.34
N SER A 329 11.07 6.75 -9.44
CA SER A 329 12.50 6.55 -9.73
C SER A 329 13.12 7.86 -10.18
N SER A 330 14.39 8.08 -9.81
CA SER A 330 15.19 9.23 -10.29
C SER A 330 15.58 9.12 -11.76
N LYS A 331 15.40 7.95 -12.40
CA LYS A 331 15.56 7.74 -13.85
C LYS A 331 14.21 7.52 -14.51
N ALA A 332 13.90 8.33 -15.52
CA ALA A 332 12.69 8.21 -16.32
C ALA A 332 12.61 6.83 -16.99
N GLY A 333 11.45 6.16 -16.86
CA GLY A 333 11.15 4.89 -17.53
C GLY A 333 11.75 3.62 -16.90
N LEU A 334 12.69 3.73 -15.95
CA LEU A 334 13.31 2.55 -15.31
C LEU A 334 12.30 1.73 -14.50
N THR A 335 11.39 2.38 -13.77
CA THR A 335 10.36 1.69 -12.99
C THR A 335 9.42 0.89 -13.88
N VAL A 336 9.00 1.46 -15.02
CA VAL A 336 8.09 0.84 -15.96
C VAL A 336 8.72 -0.38 -16.62
N SER A 337 9.99 -0.31 -17.03
CA SER A 337 10.67 -1.46 -17.65
C SER A 337 10.85 -2.62 -16.65
N VAL A 338 11.23 -2.32 -15.40
CA VAL A 338 11.34 -3.32 -14.34
C VAL A 338 9.96 -3.91 -13.99
N ALA A 339 8.92 -3.08 -13.88
CA ALA A 339 7.56 -3.52 -13.60
C ALA A 339 7.08 -4.46 -14.71
N ARG A 340 7.23 -4.05 -15.97
CA ARG A 340 6.90 -4.86 -17.15
C ARG A 340 7.63 -6.19 -17.12
N ASP A 341 8.94 -6.21 -16.90
CA ASP A 341 9.73 -7.44 -16.91
C ASP A 341 9.33 -8.39 -15.76
N LEU A 342 9.01 -7.86 -14.58
CA LEU A 342 8.52 -8.65 -13.45
C LEU A 342 7.11 -9.21 -13.68
N LEU A 343 6.19 -8.36 -14.14
CA LEU A 343 4.80 -8.75 -14.42
C LEU A 343 4.72 -9.72 -15.60
N THR A 344 5.57 -9.56 -16.63
CA THR A 344 5.68 -10.51 -17.74
C THR A 344 6.16 -11.89 -17.26
N LYS A 345 7.10 -11.93 -16.31
CA LYS A 345 7.58 -13.20 -15.73
C LYS A 345 6.54 -13.85 -14.80
N LEU A 346 5.76 -13.05 -14.08
CA LEU A 346 4.67 -13.55 -13.25
C LEU A 346 3.51 -14.07 -14.12
N ASP A 347 3.25 -13.40 -15.25
CA ASP A 347 2.27 -13.75 -16.27
C ASP A 347 0.85 -13.96 -15.73
N VAL A 348 0.40 -13.12 -14.80
CA VAL A 348 -0.98 -13.15 -14.27
C VAL A 348 -1.64 -11.79 -14.49
N PRO A 349 -2.99 -11.71 -14.52
CA PRO A 349 -3.65 -10.42 -14.56
C PRO A 349 -3.27 -9.59 -13.33
N TYR A 350 -3.01 -8.30 -13.55
CA TYR A 350 -2.69 -7.34 -12.50
C TYR A 350 -3.84 -6.33 -12.39
N MET A 351 -4.55 -6.37 -11.27
CA MET A 351 -5.73 -5.55 -11.01
C MET A 351 -5.43 -4.46 -9.98
N VAL A 352 -6.06 -3.30 -10.10
CA VAL A 352 -6.08 -2.28 -9.05
C VAL A 352 -7.48 -2.17 -8.45
N ALA A 353 -7.57 -2.33 -7.14
CA ALA A 353 -8.80 -2.17 -6.39
C ALA A 353 -8.51 -1.41 -5.10
N THR A 354 -8.68 -0.09 -5.10
CA THR A 354 -8.26 0.77 -3.99
C THR A 354 -9.44 1.59 -3.47
N PRO A 355 -9.59 1.77 -2.15
CA PRO A 355 -10.42 2.84 -1.65
C PRO A 355 -9.72 4.19 -1.88
N LEU A 356 -10.48 5.26 -1.78
CA LEU A 356 -9.98 6.63 -1.87
C LEU A 356 -9.52 7.06 -0.48
N PHE A 357 -8.28 7.56 -0.38
CA PHE A 357 -7.62 7.85 0.90
C PHE A 357 -7.81 9.30 1.37
N VAL A 358 -8.20 10.21 0.47
CA VAL A 358 -8.43 11.63 0.81
C VAL A 358 -9.82 12.12 0.45
N GLN A 359 -10.49 11.50 -0.52
CA GLN A 359 -11.83 11.90 -0.97
C GLN A 359 -12.91 11.20 -0.16
N ASP A 360 -13.88 11.97 0.31
CA ASP A 360 -15.06 11.47 1.01
C ASP A 360 -15.94 10.61 0.09
N GLU A 361 -16.60 9.60 0.66
CA GLU A 361 -17.44 8.67 -0.10
C GLU A 361 -18.59 9.38 -0.81
N ASP A 362 -19.28 10.30 -0.14
CA ASP A 362 -20.43 11.03 -0.73
C ASP A 362 -19.98 11.88 -1.92
N ASN A 363 -18.84 12.56 -1.80
CA ASN A 363 -18.27 13.34 -2.89
C ASN A 363 -17.90 12.47 -4.09
N TRP A 364 -17.32 11.28 -3.84
CA TRP A 364 -17.02 10.31 -4.89
C TRP A 364 -18.28 9.82 -5.62
N ARG A 365 -19.37 9.57 -4.90
CA ARG A 365 -20.65 9.13 -5.48
C ARG A 365 -21.24 10.17 -6.43
N GLU A 366 -21.11 11.44 -6.10
CA GLU A 366 -21.66 12.53 -6.90
C GLU A 366 -20.77 12.94 -8.08
N HIS A 367 -19.45 12.98 -7.88
CA HIS A 367 -18.51 13.59 -8.84
C HIS A 367 -17.52 12.61 -9.47
N GLY A 368 -17.53 11.34 -9.06
CA GLY A 368 -16.51 10.38 -9.45
C GLY A 368 -15.17 10.62 -8.73
N VAL A 369 -14.11 9.98 -9.22
CA VAL A 369 -12.79 10.03 -8.58
C VAL A 369 -12.14 11.39 -8.83
N GLY A 370 -11.72 12.06 -7.75
CA GLY A 370 -11.03 13.35 -7.83
C GLY A 370 -9.70 13.28 -8.61
N PRO A 371 -9.29 14.34 -9.34
CA PRO A 371 -8.19 14.29 -10.31
C PRO A 371 -6.84 13.79 -9.76
N ILE A 372 -6.48 14.18 -8.53
CA ILE A 372 -5.21 13.78 -7.89
C ILE A 372 -5.19 12.27 -7.69
N GLN A 373 -6.26 11.71 -7.12
CA GLN A 373 -6.37 10.27 -6.91
C GLN A 373 -6.56 9.52 -8.22
N ALA A 374 -7.28 10.09 -9.20
CA ALA A 374 -7.42 9.50 -10.54
C ALA A 374 -6.05 9.26 -11.18
N THR A 375 -5.18 10.28 -11.14
CA THR A 375 -3.81 10.21 -11.67
C THR A 375 -2.99 9.16 -10.91
N ILE A 376 -2.91 9.29 -9.60
CA ILE A 376 -1.99 8.49 -8.78
C ILE A 376 -2.44 7.03 -8.69
N MET A 377 -3.73 6.82 -8.43
CA MET A 377 -4.28 5.51 -8.10
C MET A 377 -4.66 4.67 -9.30
N TYR A 378 -4.84 5.28 -10.48
CA TYR A 378 -5.32 4.56 -11.67
C TYR A 378 -4.42 4.80 -12.88
N ALA A 379 -4.18 6.06 -13.27
CA ALA A 379 -3.37 6.34 -14.46
C ALA A 379 -1.91 5.86 -14.32
N LEU A 380 -1.28 6.03 -13.16
CA LEU A 380 0.08 5.53 -12.93
C LEU A 380 0.16 3.99 -12.94
N PRO A 381 -0.70 3.24 -12.22
CA PRO A 381 -0.74 1.79 -12.35
C PRO A 381 -1.09 1.27 -13.76
N GLU A 382 -1.90 1.99 -14.54
CA GLU A 382 -2.15 1.64 -15.94
C GLU A 382 -0.86 1.63 -16.77
N MET A 383 0.12 2.49 -16.46
CA MET A 383 1.44 2.46 -17.10
C MET A 383 2.24 1.17 -16.79
N ASP A 384 1.95 0.48 -15.69
CA ASP A 384 2.51 -0.84 -15.37
C ASP A 384 1.74 -1.99 -16.05
N GLY A 385 0.61 -1.69 -16.73
CA GLY A 385 -0.28 -2.69 -17.31
C GLY A 385 -1.38 -3.18 -16.37
N ALA A 386 -1.70 -2.41 -15.31
CA ALA A 386 -2.86 -2.71 -14.47
C ALA A 386 -4.17 -2.64 -15.26
N VAL A 387 -5.12 -3.50 -14.92
CA VAL A 387 -6.43 -3.60 -15.57
C VAL A 387 -7.58 -3.61 -14.56
N ALA A 388 -8.80 -3.45 -15.07
CA ALA A 388 -10.05 -3.58 -14.32
C ALA A 388 -10.08 -2.78 -13.00
N PRO A 389 -9.91 -1.45 -13.06
CA PRO A 389 -9.88 -0.62 -11.86
C PRO A 389 -11.21 -0.68 -11.11
N VAL A 390 -11.16 -0.87 -9.79
CA VAL A 390 -12.34 -0.84 -8.91
C VAL A 390 -12.10 0.08 -7.72
N VAL A 391 -12.78 1.23 -7.70
CA VAL A 391 -12.88 2.04 -6.47
C VAL A 391 -13.62 1.23 -5.41
N LEU A 392 -13.00 1.00 -4.24
CA LEU A 392 -13.59 0.19 -3.17
C LEU A 392 -14.48 1.01 -2.22
N GLY A 393 -14.25 2.32 -2.12
CA GLY A 393 -14.96 3.24 -1.23
C GLY A 393 -14.18 4.54 -1.06
N GLY A 394 -14.51 5.34 -0.05
CA GLY A 394 -13.83 6.59 0.26
C GLY A 394 -13.81 6.89 1.76
N MET A 395 -13.37 8.10 2.12
CA MET A 395 -13.31 8.53 3.51
C MET A 395 -14.71 8.64 4.12
N ARG A 396 -14.86 8.12 5.35
CA ARG A 396 -16.02 8.31 6.22
C ARG A 396 -15.51 8.95 7.51
N GLY A 397 -15.51 10.29 7.55
CA GLY A 397 -14.86 11.03 8.63
C GLY A 397 -13.34 10.83 8.59
N SER A 398 -12.77 10.21 9.61
CA SER A 398 -11.33 9.89 9.69
C SER A 398 -10.97 8.47 9.26
N GLU A 399 -11.97 7.64 8.91
CA GLU A 399 -11.77 6.24 8.55
C GLU A 399 -11.86 6.02 7.04
N ILE A 400 -11.06 5.08 6.53
CA ILE A 400 -11.15 4.61 5.15
C ILE A 400 -12.25 3.56 5.07
N GLY A 401 -13.36 3.88 4.41
CA GLY A 401 -14.51 3.00 4.24
C GLY A 401 -14.47 2.19 2.95
N THR A 402 -15.11 1.02 2.97
CA THR A 402 -15.48 0.28 1.75
C THR A 402 -16.98 0.29 1.54
N VAL A 403 -17.39 0.04 0.29
CA VAL A 403 -18.79 -0.09 -0.10
C VAL A 403 -19.06 -1.55 -0.52
N PRO A 404 -20.10 -2.20 0.03
CA PRO A 404 -20.37 -3.62 -0.22
C PRO A 404 -20.50 -4.04 -1.69
N ASP A 405 -21.18 -3.25 -2.53
CA ASP A 405 -21.33 -3.57 -3.96
C ASP A 405 -19.99 -3.53 -4.70
N ARG A 406 -19.08 -2.66 -4.26
CA ARG A 406 -17.74 -2.51 -4.82
C ARG A 406 -16.84 -3.68 -4.45
N LEU A 407 -16.91 -4.15 -3.20
CA LEU A 407 -16.25 -5.39 -2.77
C LEU A 407 -16.77 -6.60 -3.55
N ALA A 408 -18.08 -6.69 -3.75
CA ALA A 408 -18.69 -7.74 -4.55
C ALA A 408 -18.22 -7.68 -6.00
N ARG A 409 -18.19 -6.49 -6.61
CA ARG A 409 -17.72 -6.28 -7.99
C ARG A 409 -16.26 -6.68 -8.17
N MET A 410 -15.38 -6.25 -7.26
CA MET A 410 -13.97 -6.65 -7.27
C MET A 410 -13.84 -8.18 -7.19
N SER A 411 -14.57 -8.80 -6.27
CA SER A 411 -14.49 -10.25 -6.05
C SER A 411 -14.99 -11.04 -7.25
N GLU A 412 -16.05 -10.57 -7.92
CA GLU A 412 -16.55 -11.15 -9.16
C GLU A 412 -15.53 -11.05 -10.30
N ILE A 413 -14.92 -9.88 -10.51
CA ILE A 413 -13.87 -9.68 -11.52
C ILE A 413 -12.69 -10.60 -11.24
N ALA A 414 -12.21 -10.64 -9.98
CA ALA A 414 -11.11 -11.47 -9.56
C ALA A 414 -11.38 -12.96 -9.84
N ARG A 415 -12.56 -13.44 -9.45
CA ARG A 415 -13.01 -14.82 -9.70
C ARG A 415 -13.05 -15.14 -11.19
N ASN A 416 -13.51 -14.21 -12.02
CA ASN A 416 -13.60 -14.40 -13.47
C ASN A 416 -12.22 -14.42 -14.15
N PHE A 417 -11.25 -13.62 -13.69
CA PHE A 417 -9.87 -13.70 -14.18
C PHE A 417 -9.22 -15.04 -13.86
N VAL A 418 -9.37 -15.50 -12.61
CA VAL A 418 -8.87 -16.81 -12.17
C VAL A 418 -9.51 -17.93 -13.00
N ARG A 419 -10.84 -17.90 -13.15
CA ARG A 419 -11.57 -18.85 -14.01
C ARG A 419 -11.09 -18.82 -15.46
N LEU A 420 -10.83 -17.64 -16.03
CA LEU A 420 -10.34 -17.50 -17.41
C LEU A 420 -9.00 -18.22 -17.60
N ARG A 421 -8.11 -18.15 -16.59
CA ARG A 421 -6.80 -18.81 -16.61
C ARG A 421 -6.91 -20.33 -16.57
N GLN A 422 -7.90 -20.85 -15.83
CA GLN A 422 -8.11 -22.29 -15.65
C GLN A 422 -8.95 -22.96 -16.73
N THR A 423 -9.80 -22.19 -17.41
CA THR A 423 -10.68 -22.73 -18.45
C THR A 423 -9.84 -23.13 -19.67
N ALA A 424 -9.99 -24.35 -20.17
CA ALA A 424 -9.32 -24.76 -21.41
C ALA A 424 -9.86 -23.96 -22.61
N ASN A 425 -9.02 -23.68 -23.62
CA ASN A 425 -9.42 -22.83 -24.76
C ASN A 425 -10.68 -23.32 -25.48
N ARG A 426 -10.88 -24.64 -25.59
CA ARG A 426 -12.08 -25.26 -26.20
C ARG A 426 -13.38 -24.95 -25.45
N ASP A 427 -13.28 -24.68 -24.16
CA ASP A 427 -14.41 -24.43 -23.25
C ASP A 427 -14.63 -22.92 -23.01
N LYS A 428 -13.72 -22.06 -23.50
CA LYS A 428 -13.86 -20.60 -23.42
C LYS A 428 -14.90 -20.11 -24.42
N LYS A 429 -15.87 -19.34 -23.91
CA LYS A 429 -16.85 -18.62 -24.73
C LYS A 429 -16.43 -17.16 -24.82
N VAL A 430 -16.02 -16.71 -26.01
CA VAL A 430 -15.55 -15.34 -26.26
C VAL A 430 -16.59 -14.63 -27.11
N ALA A 431 -17.10 -13.50 -26.62
CA ALA A 431 -17.95 -12.60 -27.40
C ALA A 431 -17.09 -11.50 -28.02
N ILE A 432 -17.24 -11.28 -29.32
CA ILE A 432 -16.62 -10.16 -30.03
C ILE A 432 -17.73 -9.19 -30.41
N VAL A 433 -17.66 -7.97 -29.90
CA VAL A 433 -18.68 -6.94 -30.11
C VAL A 433 -18.18 -5.95 -31.15
N VAL A 434 -18.88 -5.87 -32.28
CA VAL A 434 -18.59 -4.93 -33.36
C VAL A 434 -19.50 -3.72 -33.23
N TYR A 435 -18.90 -2.53 -33.16
CA TYR A 435 -19.64 -1.29 -33.08
C TYR A 435 -20.05 -0.83 -34.48
N ASN A 436 -21.30 -0.40 -34.64
CA ASN A 436 -21.85 0.08 -35.90
C ASN A 436 -22.63 1.37 -35.68
N TYR A 437 -21.95 2.52 -35.81
CA TYR A 437 -22.54 3.84 -35.59
C TYR A 437 -22.03 4.88 -36.59
N PRO A 438 -22.91 5.69 -37.20
CA PRO A 438 -24.37 5.61 -37.08
C PRO A 438 -24.91 4.39 -37.85
N PRO A 439 -25.92 3.66 -37.31
CA PRO A 439 -26.45 2.49 -37.98
C PRO A 439 -27.03 2.87 -39.36
N GLY A 440 -26.60 2.18 -40.41
CA GLY A 440 -27.02 2.43 -41.79
C GLY A 440 -26.36 3.62 -42.49
N GLN A 441 -25.40 4.30 -41.83
CA GLN A 441 -24.61 5.37 -42.43
C GLN A 441 -23.14 4.95 -42.47
N GLY A 442 -22.67 4.55 -43.66
CA GLY A 442 -21.32 4.02 -43.87
C GLY A 442 -21.28 2.49 -43.99
N ASN A 443 -20.09 1.94 -44.17
CA ASN A 443 -19.91 0.49 -44.26
C ASN A 443 -20.05 -0.15 -42.86
N THR A 444 -20.84 -1.23 -42.76
CA THR A 444 -20.95 -2.06 -41.56
C THR A 444 -19.57 -2.51 -41.09
N ALA A 445 -19.36 -2.55 -39.76
CA ALA A 445 -18.10 -2.99 -39.17
C ALA A 445 -16.91 -2.15 -39.65
N THR A 446 -17.03 -0.82 -39.62
CA THR A 446 -15.90 0.07 -39.86
C THR A 446 -15.32 0.58 -38.56
N ALA A 447 -13.99 0.54 -38.46
CA ALA A 447 -13.22 1.21 -37.43
C ALA A 447 -12.10 1.99 -38.11
N ALA A 448 -11.70 3.14 -37.53
CA ALA A 448 -10.72 4.01 -38.15
C ALA A 448 -9.41 3.25 -38.45
N LEU A 449 -9.01 3.23 -39.73
CA LEU A 449 -7.81 2.55 -40.24
C LEU A 449 -7.75 1.03 -39.95
N LEU A 450 -8.90 0.39 -39.69
CA LEU A 450 -8.99 -1.03 -39.42
C LEU A 450 -10.06 -1.68 -40.31
N ASP A 451 -9.63 -2.64 -41.13
CA ASP A 451 -10.53 -3.55 -41.85
C ASP A 451 -11.08 -4.58 -40.86
N VAL A 452 -12.24 -4.31 -40.27
CA VAL A 452 -12.80 -5.15 -39.20
C VAL A 452 -13.16 -6.55 -39.71
N PRO A 453 -13.85 -6.75 -40.85
CA PRO A 453 -14.16 -8.10 -41.31
C PRO A 453 -12.90 -8.93 -41.59
N ALA A 454 -11.88 -8.38 -42.27
CA ALA A 454 -10.62 -9.10 -42.50
C ALA A 454 -9.89 -9.40 -41.18
N SER A 455 -9.88 -8.45 -40.25
CA SER A 455 -9.26 -8.63 -38.92
C SER A 455 -9.96 -9.69 -38.09
N LEU A 456 -11.29 -9.77 -38.16
CA LEU A 456 -12.08 -10.80 -37.49
C LEU A 456 -11.75 -12.19 -38.04
N ILE A 457 -11.69 -12.35 -39.36
CA ILE A 457 -11.32 -13.63 -39.99
C ILE A 457 -9.93 -14.08 -39.49
N ALA A 458 -8.95 -13.18 -39.53
CA ALA A 458 -7.59 -13.47 -39.06
C ALA A 458 -7.53 -13.82 -37.56
N LEU A 459 -8.30 -13.11 -36.72
CA LEU A 459 -8.42 -13.40 -35.29
C LEU A 459 -9.05 -14.78 -35.05
N LEU A 460 -10.16 -15.09 -35.73
CA LEU A 460 -10.89 -16.34 -35.61
C LEU A 460 -10.05 -17.55 -36.07
N ASP A 461 -9.26 -17.40 -37.13
CA ASP A 461 -8.31 -18.44 -37.54
C ASP A 461 -7.21 -18.67 -36.51
N ARG A 462 -6.64 -17.60 -35.95
CA ARG A 462 -5.65 -17.72 -34.87
C ARG A 462 -6.26 -18.36 -33.62
N MET A 463 -7.50 -18.03 -33.28
CA MET A 463 -8.24 -18.66 -32.18
C MET A 463 -8.48 -20.14 -32.44
N LYS A 464 -8.91 -20.53 -33.64
CA LYS A 464 -9.07 -21.94 -34.03
C LYS A 464 -7.74 -22.70 -33.91
N ALA A 465 -6.64 -22.13 -34.41
CA ALA A 465 -5.30 -22.70 -34.29
C ALA A 465 -4.82 -22.84 -32.83
N ALA A 466 -5.24 -21.93 -31.95
CA ALA A 466 -4.98 -21.98 -30.52
C ALA A 466 -5.93 -22.94 -29.73
N GLY A 467 -6.83 -23.65 -30.42
CA GLY A 467 -7.72 -24.66 -29.84
C GLY A 467 -9.06 -24.14 -29.31
N TYR A 468 -9.49 -22.94 -29.71
CA TYR A 468 -10.83 -22.45 -29.42
C TYR A 468 -11.87 -23.05 -30.37
N THR A 469 -13.10 -23.24 -29.87
CA THR A 469 -14.24 -23.66 -30.70
C THR A 469 -14.87 -22.43 -31.36
N VAL A 470 -14.57 -22.23 -32.64
CA VAL A 470 -15.03 -21.07 -33.43
C VAL A 470 -16.24 -21.37 -34.32
N GLY A 471 -16.45 -22.64 -34.70
CA GLY A 471 -17.49 -23.03 -35.66
C GLY A 471 -17.15 -22.62 -37.09
N ASP A 472 -18.17 -22.62 -37.95
CA ASP A 472 -18.09 -22.20 -39.35
C ASP A 472 -18.59 -20.76 -39.50
N PHE A 473 -17.91 -19.99 -40.36
CA PHE A 473 -18.22 -18.59 -40.62
C PHE A 473 -17.77 -18.19 -42.04
N PRO A 474 -18.37 -17.14 -42.65
CA PRO A 474 -17.98 -16.65 -43.96
C PRO A 474 -16.50 -16.27 -44.02
N ARG A 475 -15.81 -16.73 -45.07
CA ARG A 475 -14.39 -16.42 -45.31
C ARG A 475 -14.18 -15.20 -46.18
N ASP A 476 -15.22 -14.77 -46.88
CA ASP A 476 -15.23 -13.51 -47.61
C ASP A 476 -15.55 -12.34 -46.66
N PRO A 477 -14.68 -11.32 -46.56
CA PRO A 477 -14.89 -10.15 -45.71
C PRO A 477 -16.24 -9.44 -45.96
N ALA A 478 -16.70 -9.35 -47.21
CA ALA A 478 -17.96 -8.69 -47.53
C ALA A 478 -19.18 -9.52 -47.08
N GLN A 479 -19.12 -10.83 -47.24
CA GLN A 479 -20.15 -11.74 -46.71
C GLN A 479 -20.18 -11.74 -45.18
N LEU A 480 -19.02 -11.71 -44.51
CA LEU A 480 -18.95 -11.60 -43.06
C LEU A 480 -19.54 -10.28 -42.56
N ALA A 481 -19.26 -9.15 -43.22
CA ALA A 481 -19.86 -7.86 -42.89
C ALA A 481 -21.39 -7.91 -42.95
N ARG A 482 -21.96 -8.53 -44.00
CA ARG A 482 -23.40 -8.76 -44.13
C ARG A 482 -24.00 -9.68 -43.06
N CYS A 483 -23.22 -10.62 -42.54
CA CYS A 483 -23.66 -11.41 -41.38
C CYS A 483 -23.69 -10.57 -40.09
N LEU A 484 -22.72 -9.65 -39.92
CA LEU A 484 -22.58 -8.83 -38.73
C LEU A 484 -23.64 -7.71 -38.62
N ASP A 485 -24.11 -7.14 -39.73
CA ASP A 485 -25.29 -6.24 -39.71
C ASP A 485 -26.63 -6.97 -39.70
N GLY A 486 -26.62 -8.31 -39.79
CA GLY A 486 -27.82 -9.13 -39.79
C GLY A 486 -28.58 -9.12 -41.12
N SER A 487 -28.00 -8.61 -42.22
CA SER A 487 -28.63 -8.65 -43.55
C SER A 487 -28.71 -10.05 -44.13
N ILE A 488 -27.80 -10.95 -43.76
CA ILE A 488 -27.86 -12.38 -44.07
C ILE A 488 -27.59 -13.22 -42.81
N ARG A 489 -28.06 -14.47 -42.81
CA ARG A 489 -27.64 -15.43 -41.78
C ARG A 489 -26.33 -16.10 -42.16
N ALA A 490 -25.53 -16.48 -41.16
CA ALA A 490 -24.24 -17.14 -41.37
C ALA A 490 -24.34 -18.51 -42.08
N ASP A 491 -25.52 -19.13 -42.07
CA ASP A 491 -25.86 -20.41 -42.70
C ASP A 491 -26.67 -20.26 -44.01
N ALA A 492 -26.86 -19.04 -44.52
CA ALA A 492 -27.57 -18.83 -45.77
C ALA A 492 -26.72 -19.39 -46.95
N PRO A 493 -27.25 -20.33 -47.76
CA PRO A 493 -26.56 -20.78 -48.97
C PRO A 493 -26.40 -19.60 -49.95
N GLU A 494 -25.28 -19.59 -50.69
CA GLU A 494 -24.93 -18.56 -51.69
C GLU A 494 -26.03 -18.26 -52.70
#